data_AF-A0A817ZMN6-F1
#
_entry.id   AF-A0A817ZMN6-F1
#
_cell.length_a   1.000
_cell.length_b   1.000
_cell.length_c   1.000
_cell.angle_alpha   90.00
_cell.angle_beta   90.00
_cell.angle_gamma   90.00
#
_symmetry.space_group_name_H-M   'P 1'
#
loop_
_entity.id
_entity.type
_entity.pdbx_description
1 polymer ?
#
loop_
_entity_poly.entity_id
_entity_poly.type
_entity_poly.pdbx_seq_one_letter_code
_entity_poly.pdbx_strand_id
1 'polypeptide(L)'
;MSRAIQRLMKDYRKAEKLIGHATNESFVDFTNSASFTTQTMVQIRREPELTQDEKKFLVAVERGDMATTRRYLAISTGTPAALLDVDMPMTPININCLDPLGRSALSIAIEYENIEMIELLLSYNVDTGEALLHAIDEEFVEAVELLLQHEDLKQQQQKNNINADNNRYPNNMGIIDKSNPLFTLAQDALEKEKKEQQYDITQKVHEQLNLSTSRSYTPDITPVILAAHRDNYEILKILLERGEKVTEPHDVRCDCSNCIVYNKEDSLRHSRSRINAYKALSSPCYISLSSRDPIMTAFDLNRELKRLSRIENEFKQEYEQLAQQCQEYSAALLAETRSSKELEIILNYDSENPPVLSETTEKMHLSRLKLAIRYKQKKFVSHAHCQQLLASLWYEGLPGFRRRHSVIKILITTLVGLLFPILSIAYILMPRSSIGRIMRQPFIKFICHSISYIFFLILLFVVSLRIDFGKLLSGIEEETNERRGPPPNPVEIAIMFYVAGFIWAEIKQLYGTFRKSCDQSGR
;
A
#
# COMPACT_ATOMS: atom_id res chain seq x y z
N MET A 1 -22.04 12.27 -60.42
CA MET A 1 -20.77 12.06 -59.70
C MET A 1 -19.69 13.12 -59.93
N SER A 2 -19.66 13.90 -61.03
CA SER A 2 -18.52 14.81 -61.29
C SER A 2 -18.51 16.14 -60.49
N ARG A 3 -19.66 16.76 -60.20
CA ARG A 3 -19.71 18.08 -59.53
C ARG A 3 -19.47 18.04 -58.01
N ALA A 4 -19.79 16.93 -57.34
CA ALA A 4 -19.60 16.79 -55.89
C ALA A 4 -18.12 16.59 -55.54
N ILE A 5 -17.39 15.82 -56.34
CA ILE A 5 -15.95 15.59 -56.18
C ILE A 5 -15.16 16.88 -56.46
N GLN A 6 -15.58 17.68 -57.44
CA GLN A 6 -14.96 18.98 -57.70
C GLN A 6 -15.16 19.99 -56.56
N ARG A 7 -16.30 19.94 -55.85
CA ARG A 7 -16.52 20.78 -54.65
C ARG A 7 -15.63 20.31 -53.48
N LEU A 8 -15.58 19.02 -53.22
CA LEU A 8 -14.70 18.44 -52.19
C LEU A 8 -13.21 18.75 -52.42
N MET A 9 -12.73 18.67 -53.67
CA MET A 9 -11.34 19.02 -53.98
C MET A 9 -11.06 20.52 -53.89
N LYS A 10 -12.07 21.37 -54.08
CA LYS A 10 -11.93 22.82 -53.92
C LYS A 10 -11.89 23.20 -52.44
N ASP A 11 -12.71 22.54 -51.62
CA ASP A 11 -12.73 22.73 -50.18
C ASP A 11 -11.46 22.18 -49.52
N TYR A 12 -10.95 21.03 -49.99
CA TYR A 12 -9.66 20.48 -49.54
C TYR A 12 -8.48 21.41 -49.85
N ARG A 13 -8.41 21.97 -51.08
CA ARG A 13 -7.36 22.95 -51.43
C ARG A 13 -7.48 24.27 -50.67
N LYS A 14 -8.69 24.65 -50.24
CA LYS A 14 -8.91 25.84 -49.42
C LYS A 14 -8.46 25.60 -47.98
N ALA A 15 -8.70 24.40 -47.43
CA ALA A 15 -8.18 23.98 -46.13
C ALA A 15 -6.65 23.85 -46.13
N GLU A 16 -6.04 23.34 -47.21
CA GLU A 16 -4.59 23.21 -47.35
C GLU A 16 -3.89 24.58 -47.40
N LYS A 17 -4.50 25.59 -48.03
CA LYS A 17 -4.01 26.98 -47.99
C LYS A 17 -4.16 27.64 -46.62
N LEU A 18 -5.21 27.31 -45.86
CA LEU A 18 -5.41 27.82 -44.50
C LEU A 18 -4.42 27.18 -43.51
N ILE A 19 -4.13 25.88 -43.67
CA ILE A 19 -3.11 25.18 -42.90
C ILE A 19 -1.71 25.73 -43.24
N GLY A 20 -1.40 25.95 -44.52
CA GLY A 20 -0.12 26.53 -44.95
C GLY A 20 0.13 27.97 -44.46
N HIS A 21 -0.93 28.77 -44.29
CA HIS A 21 -0.81 30.11 -43.68
C HIS A 21 -0.67 30.04 -42.15
N ALA A 22 -1.43 29.17 -41.49
CA ALA A 22 -1.33 28.97 -40.05
C ALA A 22 0.03 28.40 -39.63
N THR A 23 0.60 27.48 -40.42
CA THR A 23 1.93 26.92 -40.16
C THR A 23 3.03 27.96 -40.33
N ASN A 24 2.89 28.90 -41.29
CA ASN A 24 3.88 29.96 -41.51
C ASN A 24 3.79 31.08 -40.47
N GLU A 25 2.61 31.45 -39.98
CA GLU A 25 2.49 32.41 -38.86
C GLU A 25 2.99 31.79 -37.54
N SER A 26 2.67 30.52 -37.26
CA SER A 26 3.21 29.82 -36.08
C SER A 26 4.72 29.54 -36.18
N PHE A 27 5.28 29.42 -37.39
CA PHE A 27 6.71 29.21 -37.61
C PHE A 27 7.50 30.52 -37.53
N VAL A 28 6.93 31.65 -37.97
CA VAL A 28 7.58 32.96 -37.82
C VAL A 28 7.60 33.42 -36.35
N ASP A 29 6.53 33.17 -35.58
CA ASP A 29 6.54 33.41 -34.13
C ASP A 29 7.46 32.42 -33.37
N PHE A 30 7.56 31.18 -33.83
CA PHE A 30 8.54 30.22 -33.30
C PHE A 30 9.98 30.68 -33.57
N THR A 31 10.31 31.21 -34.77
CA THR A 31 11.67 31.68 -35.09
C THR A 31 12.07 32.97 -34.35
N ASN A 32 11.12 33.87 -34.08
CA ASN A 32 11.40 35.07 -33.28
C ASN A 32 11.50 34.78 -31.78
N SER A 33 10.81 33.76 -31.27
CA SER A 33 11.05 33.25 -29.91
C SER A 33 12.34 32.40 -29.80
N ALA A 34 12.69 31.64 -30.85
CA ALA A 34 13.90 30.79 -30.89
C ALA A 34 15.19 31.61 -30.99
N SER A 35 15.09 32.90 -31.37
CA SER A 35 16.19 33.86 -31.32
C SER A 35 16.43 34.42 -29.91
N PHE A 36 15.52 34.16 -28.96
CA PHE A 36 15.63 34.62 -27.56
C PHE A 36 15.73 33.47 -26.54
N THR A 37 15.45 32.21 -26.92
CA THR A 37 15.58 31.02 -26.04
C THR A 37 16.71 30.06 -26.42
N THR A 38 17.54 30.39 -27.41
CA THR A 38 18.80 29.66 -27.70
C THR A 38 19.98 30.07 -26.81
N GLN A 39 19.73 30.77 -25.70
CA GLN A 39 20.72 31.04 -24.65
C GLN A 39 20.52 30.25 -23.35
N THR A 40 19.55 29.35 -23.28
CA THR A 40 19.61 28.22 -22.35
C THR A 40 20.10 27.02 -23.12
N MET A 41 21.40 27.03 -23.43
CA MET A 41 22.14 25.79 -23.49
C MET A 41 21.70 24.97 -22.27
N VAL A 42 21.32 23.71 -22.48
CA VAL A 42 21.63 22.68 -21.50
C VAL A 42 23.14 22.82 -21.32
N GLN A 43 23.55 23.62 -20.33
CA GLN A 43 24.86 23.45 -19.76
C GLN A 43 24.81 22.04 -19.23
N ILE A 44 25.33 21.08 -20.01
CA ILE A 44 26.04 19.96 -19.42
C ILE A 44 26.99 20.66 -18.49
N ARG A 45 26.64 20.70 -17.21
CA ARG A 45 27.43 21.31 -16.17
C ARG A 45 28.74 20.54 -16.22
N ARG A 46 29.72 21.04 -16.96
CA ARG A 46 31.08 20.52 -16.90
C ARG A 46 31.47 20.81 -15.46
N GLU A 47 31.39 19.79 -14.63
CA GLU A 47 31.89 19.88 -13.28
C GLU A 47 33.33 20.39 -13.36
N PRO A 48 33.72 21.33 -12.49
CA PRO A 48 35.05 21.90 -12.53
C PRO A 48 36.07 20.75 -12.51
N GLU A 49 37.02 20.77 -13.45
CA GLU A 49 38.05 19.73 -13.51
C GLU A 49 38.76 19.65 -12.16
N LEU A 50 38.70 18.49 -11.52
CA LEU A 50 39.32 18.28 -10.22
C LEU A 50 40.81 18.60 -10.29
N THR A 51 41.28 19.38 -9.32
CA THR A 51 42.69 19.61 -9.09
C THR A 51 43.40 18.29 -8.77
N GLN A 52 44.70 18.23 -9.02
CA GLN A 52 45.45 16.99 -8.81
C GLN A 52 45.50 16.56 -7.34
N ASP A 53 45.39 17.49 -6.40
CA ASP A 53 45.35 17.20 -4.97
C ASP A 53 43.95 16.75 -4.51
N GLU A 54 42.86 17.29 -5.08
CA GLU A 54 41.51 16.76 -4.88
C GLU A 54 41.39 15.31 -5.36
N LYS A 55 41.99 14.98 -6.52
CA LYS A 55 42.03 13.59 -7.02
C LYS A 55 42.77 12.66 -6.04
N LYS A 56 43.91 13.10 -5.51
CA LYS A 56 44.67 12.31 -4.52
C LYS A 56 43.90 12.15 -3.21
N PHE A 57 43.19 13.19 -2.78
CA PHE A 57 42.33 13.13 -1.60
C PHE A 57 41.21 12.09 -1.77
N LEU A 58 40.44 12.13 -2.86
CA LEU A 58 39.38 11.16 -3.11
C LEU A 58 39.91 9.73 -3.25
N VAL A 59 41.05 9.54 -3.91
CA VAL A 59 41.71 8.22 -4.01
C VAL A 59 42.22 7.74 -2.65
N ALA A 60 42.67 8.63 -1.77
CA ALA A 60 43.07 8.26 -0.41
C ALA A 60 41.85 7.78 0.40
N VAL A 61 40.70 8.43 0.24
CA VAL A 61 39.43 8.02 0.84
C VAL A 61 38.98 6.66 0.32
N GLU A 62 38.98 6.48 -1.01
CA GLU A 62 38.64 5.21 -1.70
C GLU A 62 39.51 4.04 -1.23
N ARG A 63 40.79 4.28 -0.97
CA ARG A 63 41.73 3.26 -0.48
C ARG A 63 41.67 3.05 1.03
N GLY A 64 40.90 3.85 1.77
CA GLY A 64 40.86 3.81 3.23
C GLY A 64 42.12 4.33 3.93
N ASP A 65 42.93 5.17 3.28
CA ASP A 65 44.15 5.74 3.88
C ASP A 65 43.80 6.89 4.84
N MET A 66 43.51 6.52 6.09
CA MET A 66 43.15 7.43 7.18
C MET A 66 44.22 8.50 7.45
N ALA A 67 45.50 8.14 7.33
CA ALA A 67 46.61 9.05 7.66
C ALA A 67 46.72 10.16 6.63
N THR A 68 46.67 9.81 5.35
CA THR A 68 46.72 10.77 4.25
C THR A 68 45.45 11.62 4.20
N THR A 69 44.27 11.03 4.36
CA THR A 69 43.00 11.76 4.40
C THR A 69 42.97 12.78 5.54
N ARG A 70 43.37 12.39 6.76
CA ARG A 70 43.45 13.30 7.90
C ARG A 70 44.37 14.49 7.65
N ARG A 71 45.49 14.28 6.95
CA ARG A 71 46.42 15.36 6.55
C ARG A 71 45.74 16.35 5.61
N TYR A 72 45.07 15.87 4.57
CA TYR A 72 44.32 16.73 3.64
C TYR A 72 43.19 17.52 4.33
N LEU A 73 42.48 16.90 5.28
CA LEU A 73 41.44 17.55 6.09
C LEU A 73 42.01 18.59 7.08
N ALA A 74 43.19 18.33 7.65
CA ALA A 74 43.88 19.25 8.54
C ALA A 74 44.35 20.52 7.80
N ILE A 75 44.90 20.36 6.59
CA ILE A 75 45.34 21.48 5.75
C ILE A 75 44.17 22.39 5.37
N SER A 76 43.03 21.81 4.99
CA SER A 76 41.83 22.56 4.58
C SER A 76 41.13 23.31 5.73
N THR A 77 41.23 22.81 6.96
CA THR A 77 40.71 23.50 8.16
C THR A 77 41.64 24.57 8.74
N GLY A 78 42.77 24.85 8.08
CA GLY A 78 43.71 25.90 8.48
C GLY A 78 44.58 25.54 9.68
N THR A 79 44.71 24.25 10.03
CA THR A 79 45.67 23.85 11.06
C THR A 79 47.10 24.16 10.59
N PRO A 80 47.95 24.81 11.42
CA PRO A 80 49.27 25.24 10.97
C PRO A 80 50.14 24.05 10.53
N ALA A 81 50.71 24.15 9.32
CA ALA A 81 51.61 23.16 8.72
C ALA A 81 52.80 22.77 9.62
N ALA A 82 53.13 23.57 10.63
CA ALA A 82 54.21 23.29 11.60
C ALA A 82 53.96 22.08 12.53
N LEU A 83 52.76 21.51 12.57
CA LEU A 83 52.43 20.29 13.34
C LEU A 83 52.42 19.00 12.49
N LEU A 84 52.64 19.11 11.19
CA LEU A 84 52.58 18.00 10.23
C LEU A 84 53.92 17.96 9.47
N ASP A 85 54.89 17.16 9.93
CA ASP A 85 56.23 16.99 9.34
C ASP A 85 56.20 16.55 7.86
N VAL A 86 55.83 17.40 6.89
CA VAL A 86 55.77 17.01 5.45
C VAL A 86 55.87 18.18 4.46
N ASP A 87 56.66 17.97 3.39
CA ASP A 87 56.68 18.71 2.11
C ASP A 87 55.41 18.45 1.26
N MET A 88 54.27 19.04 1.63
CA MET A 88 53.01 18.97 0.85
C MET A 88 52.53 20.37 0.41
N PRO A 89 51.89 20.50 -0.77
CA PRO A 89 51.57 21.80 -1.36
C PRO A 89 50.52 22.57 -0.55
N MET A 90 50.75 23.88 -0.47
CA MET A 90 50.01 24.90 0.29
C MET A 90 48.73 25.38 -0.44
N THR A 91 48.05 24.50 -1.16
CA THR A 91 46.84 24.85 -1.92
C THR A 91 45.59 24.51 -1.10
N PRO A 92 44.66 25.46 -0.93
CA PRO A 92 43.39 25.17 -0.28
C PRO A 92 42.61 24.16 -1.14
N ILE A 93 42.37 22.98 -0.59
CA ILE A 93 41.60 21.90 -1.23
C ILE A 93 40.13 22.05 -0.85
N ASN A 94 39.23 21.92 -1.82
CA ASN A 94 37.81 21.79 -1.52
C ASN A 94 37.52 20.37 -1.01
N ILE A 95 37.13 20.27 0.26
CA ILE A 95 36.82 18.98 0.90
C ILE A 95 35.52 18.38 0.33
N ASN A 96 34.60 19.23 -0.13
CA ASN A 96 33.33 18.85 -0.74
C ASN A 96 33.48 18.69 -2.27
N CYS A 97 34.66 18.27 -2.73
CA CYS A 97 34.87 17.93 -4.14
C CYS A 97 34.14 16.63 -4.48
N LEU A 98 33.79 16.50 -5.76
CA LEU A 98 33.05 15.37 -6.29
C LEU A 98 33.90 14.65 -7.33
N ASP A 99 33.84 13.33 -7.37
CA ASP A 99 34.51 12.58 -8.43
C ASP A 99 33.80 12.80 -9.79
N PRO A 100 34.35 12.32 -10.92
CA PRO A 100 33.69 12.41 -12.22
C PRO A 100 32.33 11.71 -12.32
N LEU A 101 31.95 10.90 -11.33
CA LEU A 101 30.65 10.25 -11.20
C LEU A 101 29.69 11.05 -10.30
N GLY A 102 30.14 12.18 -9.74
CA GLY A 102 29.37 13.04 -8.85
C GLY A 102 29.35 12.59 -7.39
N ARG A 103 30.20 11.64 -6.97
CA ARG A 103 30.27 11.11 -5.60
C ARG A 103 31.13 12.00 -4.72
N SER A 104 30.64 12.27 -3.51
CA SER A 104 31.42 12.95 -2.47
C SER A 104 32.38 11.99 -1.77
N ALA A 105 33.39 12.53 -1.07
CA ALA A 105 34.26 11.71 -0.21
C ALA A 105 33.46 10.88 0.81
N LEU A 106 32.38 11.45 1.35
CA LEU A 106 31.51 10.75 2.30
C LEU A 106 30.72 9.62 1.62
N SER A 107 30.21 9.84 0.41
CA SER A 107 29.54 8.81 -0.40
C SER A 107 30.49 7.64 -0.71
N ILE A 108 31.74 7.95 -1.08
CA ILE A 108 32.79 6.93 -1.31
C ILE A 108 33.04 6.14 -0.02
N ALA A 109 33.20 6.80 1.13
CA ALA A 109 33.44 6.11 2.39
C ALA A 109 32.27 5.17 2.80
N ILE A 110 31.03 5.55 2.46
CA ILE A 110 29.81 4.73 2.66
C ILE A 110 29.81 3.52 1.73
N GLU A 111 30.06 3.71 0.43
CA GLU A 111 30.11 2.63 -0.58
C GLU A 111 31.16 1.56 -0.24
N TYR A 112 32.28 1.96 0.36
CA TYR A 112 33.33 1.04 0.84
C TYR A 112 33.16 0.59 2.30
N GLU A 113 32.01 0.88 2.93
CA GLU A 113 31.66 0.48 4.29
C GLU A 113 32.73 0.85 5.35
N ASN A 114 33.44 1.97 5.17
CA ASN A 114 34.52 2.37 6.05
C ASN A 114 34.03 3.35 7.14
N ILE A 115 33.55 2.79 8.25
CA ILE A 115 33.01 3.54 9.39
C ILE A 115 34.01 4.55 9.95
N GLU A 116 35.26 4.14 10.15
CA GLU A 116 36.29 5.02 10.72
C GLU A 116 36.56 6.24 9.82
N MET A 117 36.54 6.03 8.50
CA MET A 117 36.65 7.11 7.51
C MET A 117 35.45 8.05 7.56
N ILE A 118 34.24 7.52 7.71
CA ILE A 118 33.01 8.32 7.87
C ILE A 118 33.11 9.18 9.13
N GLU A 119 33.48 8.62 10.28
CA GLU A 119 33.68 9.37 11.52
C GLU A 119 34.73 10.47 11.38
N LEU A 120 35.85 10.16 10.71
CA LEU A 120 36.89 11.14 10.43
C LEU A 120 36.35 12.28 9.57
N LEU A 121 35.68 12.00 8.46
CA LEU A 121 35.12 13.02 7.57
C LEU A 121 34.09 13.89 8.30
N LEU A 122 33.21 13.29 9.10
CA LEU A 122 32.22 14.01 9.88
C LEU A 122 32.87 14.91 10.94
N SER A 123 33.95 14.47 11.60
CA SER A 123 34.67 15.27 12.60
C SER A 123 35.27 16.57 12.03
N TYR A 124 35.54 16.62 10.73
CA TYR A 124 36.02 17.81 10.00
C TYR A 124 34.89 18.62 9.34
N ASN A 125 33.62 18.36 9.70
CA ASN A 125 32.43 19.08 9.22
C ASN A 125 32.28 19.06 7.68
N VAL A 126 32.61 17.94 7.04
CA VAL A 126 32.25 17.71 5.62
C VAL A 126 30.74 17.83 5.44
N ASP A 127 30.32 18.34 4.28
CA ASP A 127 28.90 18.46 3.96
C ASP A 127 28.26 17.07 3.88
N THR A 128 27.18 16.87 4.63
CA THR A 128 26.47 15.58 4.64
C THR A 128 25.63 15.41 3.39
N GLY A 129 25.19 16.50 2.73
CA GLY A 129 24.52 16.47 1.42
C GLY A 129 23.52 15.32 1.23
N GLU A 130 23.76 14.47 0.23
CA GLU A 130 22.97 13.26 -0.09
C GLU A 130 23.46 11.99 0.63
N ALA A 131 24.46 12.09 1.52
CA ALA A 131 25.11 10.93 2.12
C ALA A 131 24.15 10.08 2.97
N LEU A 132 23.17 10.70 3.64
CA LEU A 132 22.14 9.97 4.39
C LEU A 132 21.27 9.13 3.45
N LEU A 133 20.79 9.71 2.34
CA LEU A 133 20.00 8.98 1.36
C LEU A 133 20.82 7.86 0.73
N HIS A 134 22.10 8.11 0.43
CA HIS A 134 23.00 7.10 -0.13
C HIS A 134 23.27 5.96 0.86
N ALA A 135 23.51 6.24 2.15
CA ALA A 135 23.69 5.22 3.17
C ALA A 135 22.43 4.34 3.34
N ILE A 136 21.25 4.93 3.23
CA ILE A 136 19.98 4.18 3.23
C ILE A 136 19.87 3.30 1.97
N ASP A 137 20.30 3.83 0.82
CA ASP A 137 20.24 3.12 -0.46
C ASP A 137 21.18 1.90 -0.52
N GLU A 138 22.37 2.03 0.09
CA GLU A 138 23.34 0.95 0.31
C GLU A 138 23.00 0.06 1.53
N GLU A 139 21.90 0.35 2.24
CA GLU A 139 21.43 -0.41 3.40
C GLU A 139 22.43 -0.47 4.57
N PHE A 140 23.33 0.52 4.68
CA PHE A 140 24.38 0.59 5.70
C PHE A 140 23.88 1.21 7.02
N VAL A 141 23.40 0.36 7.94
CA VAL A 141 22.71 0.76 9.17
C VAL A 141 23.59 1.63 10.08
N GLU A 142 24.84 1.24 10.32
CA GLU A 142 25.76 1.94 11.22
C GLU A 142 26.08 3.35 10.72
N ALA A 143 26.29 3.50 9.40
CA ALA A 143 26.50 4.81 8.80
C ALA A 143 25.26 5.70 8.93
N VAL A 144 24.06 5.16 8.72
CA VAL A 144 22.81 5.91 8.92
C VAL A 144 22.71 6.41 10.37
N GLU A 145 23.02 5.57 11.34
CA GLU A 145 22.97 5.96 12.74
C GLU A 145 23.99 7.07 13.06
N LEU A 146 25.23 6.92 12.61
CA LEU A 146 26.29 7.93 12.80
C LEU A 146 25.95 9.26 12.14
N LEU A 147 25.43 9.25 10.91
CA LEU A 147 25.03 10.45 10.18
C LEU A 147 23.90 11.19 10.91
N LEU A 148 22.86 10.48 11.34
CA LEU A 148 21.75 11.06 12.09
C LEU A 148 22.20 11.63 13.45
N GLN A 149 23.05 10.90 14.18
CA GLN A 149 23.63 11.39 15.44
C GLN A 149 24.42 12.68 15.24
N HIS A 150 25.21 12.77 14.17
CA HIS A 150 25.99 13.96 13.85
C HIS A 150 25.11 15.17 13.49
N GLU A 151 24.01 14.95 12.77
CA GLU A 151 23.02 16.00 12.51
C GLU A 151 22.33 16.50 13.78
N ASP A 152 21.94 15.58 14.68
CA ASP A 152 21.37 15.91 15.98
C ASP A 152 22.32 16.80 16.81
N LEU A 153 23.62 16.48 16.80
CA LEU A 153 24.66 17.28 17.48
C LEU A 153 24.83 18.66 16.86
N LYS A 154 24.86 18.77 15.52
CA LYS A 154 24.93 20.07 14.82
C LYS A 154 23.74 20.95 15.19
N GLN A 155 22.52 20.39 15.23
CA GLN A 155 21.32 21.13 15.61
C GLN A 155 21.36 21.60 17.08
N GLN A 156 21.85 20.76 18.00
CA GLN A 156 22.00 21.14 19.40
C GLN A 156 23.03 22.26 19.58
N GLN A 157 24.16 22.20 18.87
CA GLN A 157 25.17 23.27 18.90
C GLN A 157 24.61 24.59 18.38
N GLN A 158 23.86 24.56 17.27
CA GLN A 158 23.19 25.76 16.74
C GLN A 158 22.18 26.34 17.73
N LYS A 159 21.34 25.50 18.35
CA LYS A 159 20.38 25.93 19.39
C LYS A 159 21.10 26.54 20.60
N ASN A 160 22.21 25.94 21.03
CA ASN A 160 23.00 26.44 22.16
C ASN A 160 23.64 27.79 21.83
N ASN A 161 24.11 28.00 20.60
CA ASN A 161 24.67 29.29 20.17
C ASN A 161 23.59 30.39 20.14
N ILE A 162 22.39 30.10 19.64
CA ILE A 162 21.25 31.05 19.68
C ILE A 162 20.87 31.40 21.13
N ASN A 163 20.85 30.41 22.02
CA ASN A 163 20.57 30.64 23.43
C ASN A 163 21.68 31.41 24.17
N ALA A 164 22.94 31.25 23.75
CA ALA A 164 24.07 32.01 24.28
C ALA A 164 24.00 33.49 23.87
N ASP A 165 23.57 33.79 22.64
CA ASP A 165 23.35 35.16 22.19
C ASP A 165 22.16 35.83 22.89
N ASN A 166 21.08 35.07 23.18
CA ASN A 166 19.95 35.55 23.98
C ASN A 166 20.33 35.83 25.45
N ASN A 167 21.34 35.15 26.01
CA ASN A 167 21.86 35.40 27.35
C ASN A 167 22.89 36.55 27.40
N ARG A 168 23.28 37.13 26.25
CA ARG A 168 24.18 38.28 26.19
C ARG A 168 23.47 39.62 26.46
N TYR A 169 22.13 39.62 26.40
CA TYR A 169 21.28 40.70 26.89
C TYR A 169 20.41 40.15 28.02
N PRO A 170 20.78 40.35 29.30
CA PRO A 170 19.90 39.93 30.38
C PRO A 170 18.60 40.74 30.26
N ASN A 171 17.49 40.04 30.01
CA ASN A 171 16.17 40.59 30.24
C ASN A 171 16.14 41.06 31.69
N ASN A 172 16.22 42.37 31.87
CA ASN A 172 16.04 43.03 33.15
C ASN A 172 14.55 42.97 33.50
N MET A 173 14.05 41.77 33.79
CA MET A 173 12.70 41.53 34.25
C MET A 173 12.77 41.24 35.75
N GLY A 174 12.34 42.24 36.52
CA GLY A 174 12.22 42.15 37.96
C GLY A 174 11.33 41.00 38.40
N ILE A 175 11.52 40.64 39.67
CA ILE A 175 10.84 39.57 40.45
C ILE A 175 9.40 39.34 39.95
N ILE A 176 9.19 38.26 39.20
CA ILE A 176 7.88 37.83 38.72
C ILE A 176 7.26 36.91 39.79
N ASP A 177 6.10 37.30 40.30
CA ASP A 177 5.30 36.49 41.21
C ASP A 177 4.70 35.29 40.47
N LYS A 178 5.26 34.10 40.75
CA LYS A 178 4.90 32.82 40.10
C LYS A 178 3.53 32.29 40.53
N SER A 179 2.81 32.98 41.42
CA SER A 179 1.49 32.58 41.90
C SER A 179 0.32 33.11 41.06
N ASN A 180 0.59 33.94 40.05
CA ASN A 180 -0.43 34.57 39.23
C ASN A 180 -0.97 33.62 38.13
N PRO A 181 -2.30 33.37 38.01
CA PRO A 181 -2.90 32.55 36.96
C PRO A 181 -2.62 33.01 35.53
N LEU A 182 -2.29 34.30 35.34
CA LEU A 182 -1.87 34.86 34.05
C LEU A 182 -0.47 34.38 33.64
N PHE A 183 0.39 34.03 34.59
CA PHE A 183 1.74 33.52 34.32
C PHE A 183 1.72 32.08 33.83
N THR A 184 0.84 31.22 34.38
CA THR A 184 0.64 29.86 33.90
C THR A 184 -0.01 29.82 32.52
N LEU A 185 -1.02 30.65 32.25
CA LEU A 185 -1.59 30.78 30.90
C LEU A 185 -0.57 31.30 29.89
N ALA A 186 0.31 32.22 30.29
CA ALA A 186 1.39 32.71 29.44
C ALA A 186 2.48 31.64 29.21
N GLN A 187 2.81 30.83 30.22
CA GLN A 187 3.73 29.70 30.06
C GLN A 187 3.15 28.60 29.16
N ASP A 188 1.85 28.29 29.28
CA ASP A 188 1.17 27.33 28.42
C ASP A 188 1.08 27.84 26.97
N ALA A 189 0.83 29.14 26.78
CA ALA A 189 0.86 29.78 25.48
C ALA A 189 2.28 29.79 24.88
N LEU A 190 3.31 30.03 25.69
CA LEU A 190 4.71 29.99 25.28
C LEU A 190 5.17 28.55 24.99
N GLU A 191 4.70 27.54 25.73
CA GLU A 191 4.95 26.13 25.43
C GLU A 191 4.22 25.69 24.16
N LYS A 192 3.03 26.23 23.90
CA LYS A 192 2.29 25.99 22.68
C LYS A 192 2.99 26.65 21.48
N GLU A 193 3.45 27.89 21.61
CA GLU A 193 4.31 28.55 20.62
C GLU A 193 5.63 27.81 20.43
N LYS A 194 6.26 27.29 21.50
CA LYS A 194 7.48 26.47 21.39
C LYS A 194 7.21 25.15 20.67
N LYS A 195 6.06 24.52 20.86
CA LYS A 195 5.65 23.30 20.14
C LYS A 195 5.32 23.59 18.68
N GLU A 196 4.68 24.72 18.39
CA GLU A 196 4.41 25.20 17.03
C GLU A 196 5.69 25.61 16.31
N GLN A 197 6.62 26.30 16.99
CA GLN A 197 7.96 26.62 16.49
C GLN A 197 8.82 25.36 16.33
N GLN A 198 8.72 24.37 17.21
CA GLN A 198 9.41 23.10 17.06
C GLN A 198 8.90 22.35 15.82
N TYR A 199 7.59 22.35 15.55
CA TYR A 199 7.00 21.80 14.33
C TYR A 199 7.43 22.56 13.07
N ASP A 200 7.48 23.89 13.13
CA ASP A 200 7.96 24.76 12.04
C ASP A 200 9.47 24.62 11.80
N ILE A 201 10.27 24.36 12.83
CA ILE A 201 11.69 24.01 12.72
C ILE A 201 11.85 22.62 12.12
N THR A 202 11.05 21.63 12.52
CA THR A 202 11.08 20.29 11.90
C THR A 202 10.65 20.33 10.43
N GLN A 203 9.66 21.17 10.08
CA GLN A 203 9.30 21.44 8.68
C GLN A 203 10.40 22.19 7.92
N LYS A 204 11.05 23.18 8.52
CA LYS A 204 12.18 23.91 7.92
C LYS A 204 13.44 23.06 7.80
N VAL A 205 13.66 22.09 8.68
CA VAL A 205 14.71 21.07 8.56
C VAL A 205 14.40 20.15 7.38
N HIS A 206 13.13 19.74 7.21
CA HIS A 206 12.67 19.05 6.00
C HIS A 206 12.87 19.92 4.75
N GLU A 207 12.62 21.22 4.83
CA GLU A 207 12.81 22.16 3.73
C GLU A 207 14.30 22.40 3.40
N GLN A 208 15.19 22.40 4.40
CA GLN A 208 16.63 22.51 4.21
C GLN A 208 17.27 21.22 3.68
N LEU A 209 16.78 20.04 4.07
CA LEU A 209 17.11 18.76 3.43
C LEU A 209 16.61 18.69 1.98
N ASN A 210 15.53 19.41 1.65
CA ASN A 210 14.97 19.50 0.29
C ASN A 210 15.65 20.56 -0.60
N LEU A 211 16.56 21.39 -0.08
CA LEU A 211 17.16 22.52 -0.83
C LEU A 211 18.60 22.27 -1.32
N SER A 212 19.18 21.10 -1.05
CA SER A 212 20.24 20.58 -1.92
C SER A 212 19.55 19.89 -3.09
N THR A 213 19.67 20.43 -4.30
CA THR A 213 19.21 19.76 -5.52
C THR A 213 19.86 18.40 -5.59
N SER A 214 19.14 17.38 -5.14
CA SER A 214 19.61 16.01 -5.16
C SER A 214 19.86 15.63 -6.62
N ARG A 215 21.08 15.22 -6.93
CA ARG A 215 21.48 14.86 -8.31
C ARG A 215 21.05 13.45 -8.64
N SER A 216 20.95 12.58 -7.64
CA SER A 216 20.70 11.15 -7.80
C SER A 216 19.24 10.77 -7.52
N TYR A 217 18.60 11.42 -6.55
CA TYR A 217 17.23 11.15 -6.12
C TYR A 217 16.26 12.25 -6.55
N THR A 218 15.01 11.89 -6.79
CA THR A 218 13.96 12.87 -7.03
C THR A 218 13.66 13.62 -5.73
N PRO A 219 13.38 14.93 -5.79
CA PRO A 219 13.25 15.80 -4.61
C PRO A 219 12.05 15.49 -3.70
N ASP A 220 11.16 14.58 -4.13
CA ASP A 220 10.04 14.06 -3.34
C ASP A 220 10.42 12.85 -2.46
N ILE A 221 11.62 12.29 -2.63
CA ILE A 221 12.10 11.16 -1.84
C ILE A 221 12.67 11.67 -0.51
N THR A 222 11.97 11.37 0.58
CA THR A 222 12.47 11.58 1.94
C THR A 222 13.24 10.34 2.43
N PRO A 223 14.10 10.46 3.46
CA PRO A 223 14.83 9.33 4.04
C PRO A 223 13.91 8.16 4.42
N VAL A 224 12.77 8.43 5.08
CA VAL A 224 11.78 7.40 5.43
C VAL A 224 11.12 6.75 4.21
N ILE A 225 10.87 7.50 3.13
CA ILE A 225 10.34 6.93 1.88
C ILE A 225 11.36 6.00 1.24
N LEU A 226 12.63 6.41 1.18
CA LEU A 226 13.70 5.59 0.59
C LEU A 226 13.95 4.32 1.41
N ALA A 227 14.01 4.44 2.73
CA ALA A 227 14.15 3.31 3.64
C ALA A 227 12.99 2.31 3.49
N ALA A 228 11.77 2.81 3.31
CA ALA A 228 10.61 1.98 3.03
C ALA A 228 10.68 1.31 1.66
N HIS A 229 11.26 1.96 0.64
CA HIS A 229 11.45 1.35 -0.68
C HIS A 229 12.46 0.20 -0.64
N ARG A 230 13.48 0.28 0.23
CA ARG A 230 14.47 -0.78 0.48
C ARG A 230 13.94 -1.88 1.41
N ASP A 231 12.83 -1.63 2.09
CA ASP A 231 12.18 -2.56 3.03
C ASP A 231 13.12 -3.03 4.16
N ASN A 232 14.09 -2.19 4.55
CA ASN A 232 15.05 -2.49 5.62
C ASN A 232 14.44 -2.13 6.99
N TYR A 233 14.21 -3.16 7.82
CA TYR A 233 13.56 -3.02 9.13
C TYR A 233 14.34 -2.14 10.11
N GLU A 234 15.66 -2.27 10.17
CA GLU A 234 16.49 -1.58 11.18
C GLU A 234 16.53 -0.08 10.91
N ILE A 235 16.82 0.30 9.67
CA ILE A 235 16.84 1.71 9.23
C ILE A 235 15.46 2.34 9.43
N LEU A 236 14.39 1.66 9.00
CA LEU A 236 13.03 2.15 9.20
C LEU A 236 12.71 2.35 10.68
N LYS A 237 13.09 1.42 11.54
CA LYS A 237 12.87 1.53 12.98
C LYS A 237 13.60 2.75 13.54
N ILE A 238 14.86 2.97 13.18
CA ILE A 238 15.65 4.14 13.61
C ILE A 238 14.97 5.45 13.20
N LEU A 239 14.46 5.55 11.96
CA LEU A 239 13.79 6.75 11.46
C LEU A 239 12.41 6.97 12.11
N LEU A 240 11.62 5.90 12.27
CA LEU A 240 10.30 5.97 12.90
C LEU A 240 10.37 6.32 14.40
N GLU A 241 11.38 5.83 15.12
CA GLU A 241 11.63 6.18 16.53
C GLU A 241 11.99 7.66 16.71
N ARG A 242 12.62 8.27 15.71
CA ARG A 242 12.87 9.72 15.63
C ARG A 242 11.63 10.55 15.28
N GLY A 243 10.52 9.90 14.94
CA GLY A 243 9.24 10.54 14.68
C GLY A 243 8.98 10.86 13.20
N GLU A 244 9.87 10.45 12.29
CA GLU A 244 9.60 10.54 10.86
C GLU A 244 8.46 9.59 10.47
N LYS A 245 7.57 10.04 9.58
CA LYS A 245 6.46 9.23 9.06
C LYS A 245 6.22 9.57 7.60
N VAL A 246 5.82 8.57 6.83
CA VAL A 246 5.38 8.79 5.45
C VAL A 246 4.05 9.53 5.48
N THR A 247 3.98 10.65 4.77
CA THR A 247 2.75 11.42 4.63
C THR A 247 1.77 10.69 3.71
N GLU A 248 0.53 10.54 4.14
CA GLU A 248 -0.51 9.92 3.31
C GLU A 248 -0.85 10.83 2.11
N PRO A 249 -0.80 10.30 0.86
CA PRO A 249 -1.16 11.08 -0.31
C PRO A 249 -2.63 11.49 -0.27
N HIS A 250 -2.92 12.70 -0.73
CA HIS A 250 -4.29 13.12 -0.98
C HIS A 250 -4.94 12.26 -2.09
N ASP A 251 -6.28 12.20 -2.09
CA ASP A 251 -7.02 11.58 -3.20
C ASP A 251 -6.67 12.27 -4.52
N VAL A 252 -6.67 11.51 -5.62
CA VAL A 252 -6.32 11.97 -6.97
C VAL A 252 -7.23 13.12 -7.43
N ARG A 253 -8.43 13.22 -6.84
CA ARG A 253 -9.44 14.25 -7.13
C ARG A 253 -9.47 15.37 -6.08
N CYS A 254 -8.40 15.54 -5.31
CA CYS A 254 -8.34 16.58 -4.29
C CYS A 254 -8.26 17.98 -4.93
N ASP A 255 -9.13 18.88 -4.49
CA ASP A 255 -9.21 20.27 -4.96
C ASP A 255 -8.52 21.27 -4.01
N CYS A 256 -7.58 20.83 -3.16
CA CYS A 256 -6.87 21.74 -2.27
C CYS A 256 -5.85 22.62 -3.03
N SER A 257 -5.51 23.78 -2.46
CA SER A 257 -4.59 24.74 -3.09
C SER A 257 -3.25 24.11 -3.46
N ASN A 258 -2.67 23.29 -2.57
CA ASN A 258 -1.36 22.68 -2.78
C ASN A 258 -1.38 21.67 -3.93
N CYS A 259 -2.38 20.78 -3.99
CA CYS A 259 -2.51 19.81 -5.10
C CYS A 259 -2.71 20.50 -6.45
N ILE A 260 -3.50 21.58 -6.49
CA ILE A 260 -3.71 22.36 -7.72
C ILE A 260 -2.41 23.02 -8.19
N VAL A 261 -1.63 23.59 -7.27
CA VAL A 261 -0.34 24.21 -7.59
C VAL A 261 0.64 23.17 -8.10
N TYR A 262 0.86 22.07 -7.37
CA TYR A 262 1.80 21.02 -7.77
C TYR A 262 1.45 20.41 -9.13
N ASN A 263 0.16 20.17 -9.40
CA ASN A 263 -0.28 19.62 -10.67
C ASN A 263 -0.13 20.62 -11.85
N LYS A 264 -0.26 21.93 -11.59
CA LYS A 264 -0.04 22.96 -12.61
C LYS A 264 1.43 23.20 -12.91
N GLU A 265 2.29 23.11 -11.90
CA GLU A 265 3.74 23.25 -12.06
C GLU A 265 4.33 22.04 -12.78
N ASP A 266 4.05 20.83 -12.28
CA ASP A 266 4.52 19.58 -12.87
C ASP A 266 3.63 18.38 -12.50
N SER A 267 2.74 18.02 -13.43
CA SER A 267 1.84 16.87 -13.29
C SER A 267 2.58 15.52 -13.19
N LEU A 268 3.74 15.38 -13.84
CA LEU A 268 4.51 14.14 -13.82
C LEU A 268 5.21 13.97 -12.48
N ARG A 269 5.83 15.03 -11.94
CA ARG A 269 6.40 14.98 -10.60
C ARG A 269 5.34 14.78 -9.53
N HIS A 270 4.17 15.41 -9.67
CA HIS A 270 3.08 15.22 -8.72
C HIS A 270 2.56 13.77 -8.71
N SER A 271 2.38 13.15 -9.88
CA SER A 271 2.00 11.73 -9.96
C SER A 271 3.12 10.78 -9.48
N ARG A 272 4.38 11.09 -9.79
CA ARG A 272 5.54 10.30 -9.34
C ARG A 272 5.71 10.34 -7.81
N SER A 273 5.51 11.51 -7.21
CA SER A 273 5.52 11.66 -5.75
C SER A 273 4.45 10.82 -5.07
N ARG A 274 3.22 10.83 -5.61
CA ARG A 274 2.14 9.98 -5.10
C ARG A 274 2.48 8.49 -5.16
N ILE A 275 3.04 8.00 -6.26
CA ILE A 275 3.38 6.58 -6.36
C ILE A 275 4.54 6.19 -5.45
N ASN A 276 5.53 7.06 -5.30
CA ASN A 276 6.64 6.86 -4.36
C ASN A 276 6.15 6.77 -2.91
N ALA A 277 5.19 7.63 -2.52
CA ALA A 277 4.56 7.56 -1.21
C ALA A 277 3.75 6.27 -1.02
N TYR A 278 2.94 5.86 -2.02
CA TYR A 278 2.21 4.60 -1.94
C TYR A 278 3.12 3.37 -1.88
N LYS A 279 4.24 3.38 -2.62
CA LYS A 279 5.25 2.33 -2.55
C LYS A 279 5.84 2.20 -1.15
N ALA A 280 6.14 3.33 -0.51
CA ALA A 280 6.60 3.35 0.88
C ALA A 280 5.52 2.84 1.86
N LEU A 281 4.27 3.31 1.74
CA LEU A 281 3.16 2.86 2.60
C LEU A 281 2.85 1.37 2.46
N SER A 282 3.10 0.78 1.28
CA SER A 282 2.88 -0.64 1.01
C SER A 282 4.02 -1.57 1.44
N SER A 283 5.13 -1.04 1.97
CA SER A 283 6.26 -1.84 2.44
C SER A 283 5.85 -2.74 3.62
N PRO A 284 6.18 -4.04 3.59
CA PRO A 284 6.00 -4.97 4.70
C PRO A 284 6.57 -4.48 6.03
N CYS A 285 7.80 -3.99 6.04
CA CYS A 285 8.46 -3.50 7.25
C CYS A 285 7.77 -2.23 7.77
N TYR A 286 7.43 -1.29 6.87
CA TYR A 286 6.72 -0.07 7.24
C TYR A 286 5.35 -0.37 7.85
N ILE A 287 4.53 -1.24 7.23
CA ILE A 287 3.22 -1.62 7.76
C ILE A 287 3.38 -2.28 9.14
N SER A 288 4.37 -3.17 9.31
CA SER A 288 4.62 -3.89 10.56
C SER A 288 5.01 -2.97 11.72
N LEU A 289 5.80 -1.92 11.44
CA LEU A 289 6.28 -0.98 12.45
C LEU A 289 5.26 0.14 12.77
N SER A 290 4.49 0.57 11.78
CA SER A 290 3.59 1.75 11.91
C SER A 290 2.16 1.41 12.29
N SER A 291 1.66 0.21 11.95
CA SER A 291 0.24 -0.13 12.07
C SER A 291 -0.11 -0.91 13.33
N ARG A 292 -1.28 -0.62 13.91
CA ARG A 292 -1.84 -1.40 15.04
C ARG A 292 -2.45 -2.73 14.60
N ASP A 293 -3.18 -2.72 13.48
CA ASP A 293 -3.74 -3.92 12.84
C ASP A 293 -3.16 -4.02 11.42
N PRO A 294 -1.98 -4.64 11.26
CA PRO A 294 -1.28 -4.71 9.97
C PRO A 294 -2.07 -5.45 8.88
N ILE A 295 -2.90 -6.43 9.27
CA ILE A 295 -3.75 -7.17 8.33
C ILE A 295 -4.83 -6.24 7.76
N MET A 296 -5.47 -5.44 8.62
CA MET A 296 -6.45 -4.46 8.15
C MET A 296 -5.82 -3.39 7.28
N THR A 297 -4.70 -2.80 7.71
CA THR A 297 -3.99 -1.78 6.92
C THR A 297 -3.64 -2.31 5.53
N ALA A 298 -3.10 -3.53 5.44
CA ALA A 298 -2.81 -4.17 4.16
C ALA A 298 -4.06 -4.40 3.30
N PHE A 299 -5.21 -4.73 3.90
CA PHE A 299 -6.48 -4.88 3.17
C PHE A 299 -6.98 -3.55 2.59
N ASP A 300 -6.93 -2.48 3.39
CA ASP A 300 -7.34 -1.13 2.98
C ASP A 300 -6.41 -0.58 1.89
N LEU A 301 -5.09 -0.64 2.10
CA LEU A 301 -4.09 -0.25 1.09
C LEU A 301 -4.29 -1.02 -0.22
N ASN A 302 -4.51 -2.33 -0.15
CA ASN A 302 -4.75 -3.13 -1.37
C ASN A 302 -6.00 -2.67 -2.13
N ARG A 303 -7.09 -2.40 -1.42
CA ARG A 303 -8.33 -1.91 -2.03
C ARG A 303 -8.12 -0.56 -2.68
N GLU A 304 -7.39 0.32 -2.01
CA GLU A 304 -7.10 1.67 -2.48
C GLU A 304 -6.18 1.65 -3.70
N LEU A 305 -5.08 0.89 -3.67
CA LEU A 305 -4.18 0.70 -4.81
C LEU A 305 -4.90 0.10 -6.04
N LYS A 306 -5.82 -0.85 -5.84
CA LYS A 306 -6.67 -1.37 -6.92
C LYS A 306 -7.70 -0.37 -7.47
N ARG A 307 -8.09 0.62 -6.67
CA ARG A 307 -8.95 1.72 -7.11
C ARG A 307 -8.12 2.70 -7.94
N LEU A 308 -6.96 3.09 -7.44
CA LEU A 308 -6.02 3.99 -8.10
C LEU A 308 -5.54 3.44 -9.44
N SER A 309 -5.25 2.14 -9.54
CA SER A 309 -4.83 1.51 -10.80
C SER A 309 -5.86 1.58 -11.94
N ARG A 310 -7.13 1.90 -11.63
CA ARG A 310 -8.20 2.11 -12.61
C ARG A 310 -8.44 3.57 -12.93
N ILE A 311 -7.99 4.46 -12.06
CA ILE A 311 -8.13 5.91 -12.21
C ILE A 311 -6.93 6.43 -13.00
N GLU A 312 -5.73 6.02 -12.59
CA GLU A 312 -4.45 6.39 -13.21
C GLU A 312 -3.95 5.23 -14.07
N ASN A 313 -4.29 5.26 -15.35
CA ASN A 313 -4.01 4.15 -16.26
C ASN A 313 -2.52 4.06 -16.62
N GLU A 314 -1.80 5.18 -16.57
CA GLU A 314 -0.39 5.34 -16.91
C GLU A 314 0.50 4.51 -15.98
N PHE A 315 0.16 4.47 -14.68
CA PHE A 315 0.91 3.73 -13.65
C PHE A 315 0.17 2.48 -13.15
N LYS A 316 -0.81 1.98 -13.92
CA LYS A 316 -1.65 0.85 -13.52
C LYS A 316 -0.84 -0.37 -13.07
N GLN A 317 0.22 -0.72 -13.80
CA GLN A 317 1.04 -1.89 -13.50
C GLN A 317 1.75 -1.77 -12.15
N GLU A 318 2.32 -0.60 -11.84
CA GLU A 318 2.99 -0.34 -10.57
C GLU A 318 1.99 -0.45 -9.40
N TYR A 319 0.82 0.18 -9.51
CA TYR A 319 -0.22 0.06 -8.48
C TYR A 319 -0.72 -1.38 -8.29
N GLU A 320 -0.88 -2.14 -9.36
CA GLU A 320 -1.29 -3.55 -9.27
C GLU A 320 -0.21 -4.41 -8.59
N GLN A 321 1.08 -4.12 -8.81
CA GLN A 321 2.19 -4.77 -8.12
C GLN A 321 2.21 -4.45 -6.63
N LEU A 322 2.07 -3.17 -6.24
CA LEU A 322 1.99 -2.78 -4.83
C LEU A 322 0.76 -3.39 -4.14
N ALA A 323 -0.38 -3.43 -4.83
CA ALA A 323 -1.57 -4.09 -4.31
C ALA A 323 -1.32 -5.60 -4.12
N GLN A 324 -0.54 -6.23 -5.00
CA GLN A 324 -0.18 -7.64 -4.90
C GLN A 324 0.77 -7.89 -3.71
N GLN A 325 1.72 -6.99 -3.46
CA GLN A 325 2.63 -7.00 -2.30
C GLN A 325 1.86 -6.95 -0.97
N CYS A 326 0.91 -6.01 -0.79
CA CYS A 326 0.07 -5.95 0.42
C CYS A 326 -0.72 -7.25 0.63
N GLN A 327 -1.17 -7.88 -0.45
CA GLN A 327 -1.90 -9.15 -0.42
C GLN A 327 -1.01 -10.29 0.08
N GLU A 328 0.23 -10.35 -0.41
CA GLU A 328 1.24 -11.34 -0.01
C GLU A 328 1.68 -11.15 1.42
N TYR A 329 1.93 -9.91 1.84
CA TYR A 329 2.25 -9.56 3.22
C TYR A 329 1.20 -10.10 4.20
N SER A 330 -0.09 -9.82 3.95
CA SER A 330 -1.16 -10.31 4.84
C SER A 330 -1.23 -11.85 4.90
N ALA A 331 -0.92 -12.54 3.79
CA ALA A 331 -0.91 -13.99 3.73
C ALA A 331 0.34 -14.59 4.40
N ALA A 332 1.49 -13.93 4.28
CA ALA A 332 2.73 -14.29 4.96
C ALA A 332 2.58 -14.13 6.48
N LEU A 333 1.99 -13.03 6.95
CA LEU A 333 1.71 -12.84 8.38
C LEU A 333 0.77 -13.92 8.94
N LEU A 334 -0.19 -14.39 8.14
CA LEU A 334 -1.04 -15.52 8.50
C LEU A 334 -0.26 -16.87 8.49
N ALA A 335 0.78 -17.00 7.68
CA ALA A 335 1.62 -18.20 7.63
C ALA A 335 2.46 -18.38 8.90
N GLU A 336 2.78 -17.28 9.59
CA GLU A 336 3.55 -17.30 10.84
C GLU A 336 2.76 -17.80 12.07
N THR A 337 1.46 -18.08 11.94
CA THR A 337 0.66 -18.65 13.04
C THR A 337 1.09 -20.08 13.34
N ARG A 338 1.43 -20.38 14.60
CA ARG A 338 1.94 -21.71 15.00
C ARG A 338 0.87 -22.61 15.60
N SER A 339 -0.21 -22.04 16.10
CA SER A 339 -1.30 -22.77 16.74
C SER A 339 -2.66 -22.51 16.07
N SER A 340 -3.55 -23.50 16.15
CA SER A 340 -4.95 -23.32 15.73
C SER A 340 -5.67 -22.24 16.53
N LYS A 341 -5.21 -21.97 17.77
CA LYS A 341 -5.77 -20.93 18.62
C LYS A 341 -5.38 -19.53 18.16
N GLU A 342 -4.12 -19.29 17.82
CA GLU A 342 -3.69 -18.02 17.20
C GLU A 342 -4.46 -17.75 15.91
N LEU A 343 -4.57 -18.77 15.06
CA LEU A 343 -5.31 -18.68 13.81
C LEU A 343 -6.80 -18.36 14.05
N GLU A 344 -7.43 -19.00 15.03
CA GLU A 344 -8.81 -18.73 15.42
C GLU A 344 -8.99 -17.28 15.89
N ILE A 345 -8.07 -16.77 16.72
CA ILE A 345 -8.12 -15.39 17.22
C ILE A 345 -8.06 -14.42 16.04
N ILE A 346 -7.07 -14.57 15.15
CA ILE A 346 -6.91 -13.71 13.97
C ILE A 346 -8.15 -13.75 13.08
N LEU A 347 -8.67 -14.94 12.77
CA LEU A 347 -9.80 -15.09 11.84
C LEU A 347 -11.15 -14.65 12.43
N ASN A 348 -11.29 -14.62 13.75
CA ASN A 348 -12.50 -14.14 14.42
C ASN A 348 -12.41 -12.68 14.88
N TYR A 349 -11.22 -12.07 14.87
CA TYR A 349 -11.03 -10.71 15.35
C TYR A 349 -11.88 -9.69 14.59
N ASP A 350 -12.62 -8.88 15.35
CA ASP A 350 -13.44 -7.76 14.89
C ASP A 350 -12.96 -6.50 15.61
N SER A 351 -12.58 -5.48 14.84
CA SER A 351 -12.05 -4.22 15.35
C SER A 351 -13.14 -3.36 16.01
N GLU A 352 -14.39 -3.48 15.52
CA GLU A 352 -15.50 -2.63 15.96
C GLU A 352 -16.24 -3.21 17.17
N ASN A 353 -16.29 -4.54 17.26
CA ASN A 353 -16.89 -5.26 18.38
C ASN A 353 -15.85 -6.23 18.93
N PRO A 354 -14.83 -5.73 19.67
CA PRO A 354 -13.88 -6.62 20.32
C PRO A 354 -14.67 -7.59 21.21
N PRO A 355 -14.34 -8.90 21.17
CA PRO A 355 -15.07 -9.88 21.94
C PRO A 355 -14.99 -9.48 23.41
N VAL A 356 -16.13 -9.11 23.98
CA VAL A 356 -16.28 -8.99 25.43
C VAL A 356 -15.87 -10.35 26.00
N LEU A 357 -15.07 -10.33 27.07
CA LEU A 357 -14.57 -11.48 27.84
C LEU A 357 -15.72 -12.29 28.49
N SER A 358 -16.75 -12.64 27.73
CA SER A 358 -17.90 -13.44 28.14
C SER A 358 -17.77 -14.83 27.52
N GLU A 359 -17.29 -15.74 28.35
CA GLU A 359 -17.29 -17.22 28.37
C GLU A 359 -18.34 -17.99 27.52
N THR A 360 -18.55 -17.67 26.25
CA THR A 360 -19.36 -18.53 25.35
C THR A 360 -18.56 -18.98 24.15
N THR A 361 -17.81 -20.06 24.37
CA THR A 361 -16.84 -20.75 23.50
C THR A 361 -17.35 -21.27 22.15
N GLU A 362 -18.60 -21.11 21.72
CA GLU A 362 -19.13 -22.10 20.76
C GLU A 362 -19.35 -21.69 19.30
N LYS A 363 -19.12 -20.44 18.87
CA LYS A 363 -19.33 -20.10 17.44
C LYS A 363 -18.21 -19.25 16.85
N MET A 364 -17.36 -19.89 16.05
CA MET A 364 -16.47 -19.20 15.10
C MET A 364 -17.30 -18.38 14.11
N HIS A 365 -17.45 -17.08 14.38
CA HIS A 365 -18.18 -16.17 13.49
C HIS A 365 -17.34 -15.82 12.23
N LEU A 366 -16.03 -16.04 12.28
CA LEU A 366 -15.07 -15.81 11.19
C LEU A 366 -15.17 -14.40 10.63
N SER A 367 -15.30 -13.39 11.51
CA SER A 367 -15.52 -11.98 11.15
C SER A 367 -14.43 -11.46 10.22
N ARG A 368 -13.15 -11.68 10.58
CA ARG A 368 -12.00 -11.26 9.77
C ARG A 368 -11.94 -11.98 8.43
N LEU A 369 -12.28 -13.26 8.38
CA LEU A 369 -12.33 -14.01 7.13
C LEU A 369 -13.44 -13.50 6.19
N LYS A 370 -14.63 -13.22 6.74
CA LYS A 370 -15.73 -12.60 5.98
C LYS A 370 -15.31 -11.23 5.45
N LEU A 371 -14.59 -10.44 6.24
CA LEU A 371 -14.02 -9.17 5.81
C LEU A 371 -13.01 -9.35 4.68
N ALA A 372 -12.09 -10.31 4.79
CA ALA A 372 -11.12 -10.65 3.75
C ALA A 372 -11.81 -11.00 2.42
N ILE A 373 -12.92 -11.75 2.46
CA ILE A 373 -13.72 -12.07 1.27
C ILE A 373 -14.35 -10.80 0.66
N ARG A 374 -14.90 -9.89 1.48
CA ARG A 374 -15.46 -8.60 1.01
C ARG A 374 -14.39 -7.74 0.34
N TYR A 375 -13.19 -7.73 0.90
CA TYR A 375 -12.01 -7.04 0.36
C TYR A 375 -11.34 -7.78 -0.80
N LYS A 376 -11.87 -8.94 -1.21
CA LYS A 376 -11.34 -9.77 -2.32
C LYS A 376 -9.88 -10.18 -2.11
N GLN A 377 -9.50 -10.50 -0.88
CA GLN A 377 -8.15 -10.91 -0.47
C GLN A 377 -7.93 -12.40 -0.77
N LYS A 378 -7.65 -12.72 -2.05
CA LYS A 378 -7.62 -14.12 -2.51
C LYS A 378 -6.53 -14.94 -1.83
N LYS A 379 -5.28 -14.43 -1.80
CA LYS A 379 -4.12 -15.14 -1.22
C LYS A 379 -4.30 -15.45 0.27
N PHE A 380 -4.83 -14.50 1.03
CA PHE A 380 -5.15 -14.67 2.44
C PHE A 380 -6.18 -15.79 2.65
N VAL A 381 -7.28 -15.78 1.89
CA VAL A 381 -8.35 -16.79 2.02
C VAL A 381 -7.87 -18.16 1.54
N SER A 382 -7.09 -18.24 0.47
CA SER A 382 -6.57 -19.50 -0.07
C SER A 382 -5.39 -20.09 0.72
N HIS A 383 -4.91 -19.40 1.76
CA HIS A 383 -3.78 -19.85 2.55
C HIS A 383 -4.03 -21.23 3.17
N ALA A 384 -3.00 -22.09 3.23
CA ALA A 384 -3.12 -23.48 3.67
C ALA A 384 -3.74 -23.62 5.08
N HIS A 385 -3.31 -22.77 6.04
CA HIS A 385 -3.86 -22.77 7.40
C HIS A 385 -5.34 -22.36 7.43
N CYS A 386 -5.72 -21.33 6.67
CA CYS A 386 -7.11 -20.90 6.54
C CYS A 386 -7.98 -22.01 5.94
N GLN A 387 -7.51 -22.65 4.86
CA GLN A 387 -8.20 -23.76 4.19
C GLN A 387 -8.31 -25.00 5.09
N GLN A 388 -7.29 -25.29 5.91
CA GLN A 388 -7.34 -26.39 6.85
C GLN A 388 -8.41 -26.16 7.93
N LEU A 389 -8.51 -24.95 8.48
CA LEU A 389 -9.55 -24.59 9.45
C LEU A 389 -10.95 -24.62 8.83
N LEU A 390 -11.10 -24.03 7.64
CA LEU A 390 -12.36 -24.08 6.88
C LEU A 390 -12.78 -25.52 6.60
N ALA A 391 -11.83 -26.39 6.23
CA ALA A 391 -12.11 -27.80 6.02
C ALA A 391 -12.52 -28.53 7.30
N SER A 392 -11.95 -28.19 8.47
CA SER A 392 -12.40 -28.78 9.75
C SER A 392 -13.80 -28.33 10.13
N LEU A 393 -14.16 -27.07 9.87
CA LEU A 393 -15.52 -26.55 10.08
C LEU A 393 -16.51 -27.14 9.07
N TRP A 394 -16.06 -27.35 7.83
CA TRP A 394 -16.91 -27.89 6.77
C TRP A 394 -17.33 -29.34 7.02
N TYR A 395 -16.41 -30.16 7.54
CA TYR A 395 -16.63 -31.58 7.85
C TYR A 395 -16.93 -31.84 9.33
N GLU A 396 -17.30 -30.81 10.09
CA GLU A 396 -17.64 -30.95 11.49
C GLU A 396 -18.79 -31.98 11.69
N GLY A 397 -18.66 -32.86 12.68
CA GLY A 397 -19.62 -33.93 12.95
C GLY A 397 -19.52 -35.18 12.05
N LEU A 398 -18.57 -35.24 11.11
CA LEU A 398 -18.34 -36.41 10.24
C LEU A 398 -16.92 -36.98 10.43
N PRO A 399 -16.67 -37.72 11.53
CA PRO A 399 -15.33 -38.18 11.87
C PRO A 399 -14.74 -39.06 10.76
N GLY A 400 -13.53 -38.69 10.32
CA GLY A 400 -12.77 -39.45 9.33
C GLY A 400 -13.28 -39.37 7.88
N PHE A 401 -14.40 -38.69 7.59
CA PHE A 401 -14.95 -38.59 6.23
C PHE A 401 -13.90 -38.08 5.22
N ARG A 402 -13.10 -37.08 5.62
CA ARG A 402 -12.02 -36.51 4.80
C ARG A 402 -10.97 -37.55 4.38
N ARG A 403 -10.66 -38.52 5.24
CA ARG A 403 -9.62 -39.55 5.02
C ARG A 403 -10.14 -40.79 4.26
N ARG A 404 -11.46 -40.92 4.06
CA ARG A 404 -12.03 -42.08 3.36
C ARG A 404 -11.68 -42.08 1.87
N HIS A 405 -11.64 -43.28 1.29
CA HIS A 405 -11.46 -43.47 -0.14
C HIS A 405 -12.59 -42.79 -0.94
N SER A 406 -12.27 -42.29 -2.14
CA SER A 406 -13.21 -41.55 -2.98
C SER A 406 -14.49 -42.33 -3.30
N VAL A 407 -14.38 -43.64 -3.53
CA VAL A 407 -15.55 -44.53 -3.76
C VAL A 407 -16.52 -44.52 -2.57
N ILE A 408 -15.98 -44.63 -1.35
CA ILE A 408 -16.81 -44.63 -0.13
C ILE A 408 -17.46 -43.26 0.06
N LYS A 409 -16.73 -42.17 -0.24
CA LYS A 409 -17.30 -40.80 -0.20
C LYS A 409 -18.45 -40.65 -1.17
N ILE A 410 -18.30 -41.14 -2.41
CA ILE A 410 -19.37 -41.12 -3.43
C ILE A 410 -20.58 -41.91 -2.92
N LEU A 411 -20.38 -43.13 -2.44
CA LEU A 411 -21.47 -43.97 -1.95
C LEU A 411 -22.23 -43.33 -0.77
N ILE A 412 -21.52 -42.78 0.21
CA ILE A 412 -22.14 -42.06 1.34
C ILE A 412 -22.90 -40.81 0.84
N THR A 413 -22.31 -40.05 -0.08
CA THR A 413 -22.92 -38.83 -0.63
C THR A 413 -24.20 -39.15 -1.40
N THR A 414 -24.17 -40.20 -2.23
CA THR A 414 -25.35 -40.68 -2.98
C THR A 414 -26.43 -41.20 -2.03
N LEU A 415 -26.08 -41.93 -0.99
CA LEU A 415 -27.04 -42.45 0.00
C LEU A 415 -27.73 -41.31 0.77
N VAL A 416 -26.97 -40.35 1.29
CA VAL A 416 -27.51 -39.14 1.95
C VAL A 416 -28.40 -38.37 0.99
N GLY A 417 -27.98 -38.30 -0.28
CA GLY A 417 -28.75 -37.74 -1.38
C GLY A 417 -30.10 -38.38 -1.58
N LEU A 418 -30.16 -39.69 -1.79
CA LEU A 418 -31.42 -40.40 -1.99
C LEU A 418 -32.37 -40.26 -0.78
N LEU A 419 -31.80 -40.15 0.42
CA LEU A 419 -32.56 -39.97 1.66
C LEU A 419 -32.90 -38.51 1.98
N PHE A 420 -32.54 -37.54 1.13
CA PHE A 420 -32.78 -36.11 1.40
C PHE A 420 -34.24 -35.74 1.76
N PRO A 421 -35.30 -36.29 1.13
CA PRO A 421 -36.67 -35.87 1.47
C PRO A 421 -37.06 -36.34 2.88
N ILE A 422 -36.67 -37.57 3.24
CA ILE A 422 -36.90 -38.14 4.58
C ILE A 422 -36.12 -37.35 5.63
N LEU A 423 -34.84 -37.06 5.36
CA LEU A 423 -33.98 -36.29 6.26
C LEU A 423 -34.51 -34.86 6.47
N SER A 424 -35.06 -34.23 5.43
CA SER A 424 -35.63 -32.89 5.51
C SER A 424 -36.93 -32.86 6.33
N ILE A 425 -37.83 -33.83 6.13
CA ILE A 425 -39.05 -33.98 6.95
C ILE A 425 -38.69 -34.25 8.42
N ALA A 426 -37.73 -35.16 8.66
CA ALA A 426 -37.24 -35.44 10.00
C ALA A 426 -36.65 -34.21 10.70
N TYR A 427 -35.96 -33.32 9.96
CA TYR A 427 -35.45 -32.06 10.49
C TYR A 427 -36.57 -31.09 10.90
N ILE A 428 -37.65 -31.01 10.11
CA ILE A 428 -38.82 -30.16 10.43
C ILE A 428 -39.56 -30.69 11.66
N LEU A 429 -39.75 -32.01 11.77
CA LEU A 429 -40.50 -32.62 12.87
C LEU A 429 -39.70 -32.70 14.18
N MET A 430 -38.42 -33.04 14.11
CA MET A 430 -37.59 -33.26 15.30
C MET A 430 -36.18 -32.64 15.16
N PRO A 431 -36.06 -31.30 15.26
CA PRO A 431 -34.80 -30.60 15.01
C PRO A 431 -33.71 -30.88 16.06
N ARG A 432 -34.07 -31.34 17.26
CA ARG A 432 -33.14 -31.67 18.36
C ARG A 432 -32.58 -33.11 18.29
N SER A 433 -33.05 -33.92 17.35
CA SER A 433 -32.56 -35.30 17.17
C SER A 433 -31.10 -35.35 16.67
N SER A 434 -30.46 -36.52 16.77
CA SER A 434 -29.13 -36.76 16.19
C SER A 434 -29.09 -36.48 14.68
N ILE A 435 -30.15 -36.84 13.95
CA ILE A 435 -30.33 -36.55 12.53
C ILE A 435 -30.45 -35.03 12.31
N GLY A 436 -31.22 -34.36 13.17
CA GLY A 436 -31.36 -32.91 13.14
C GLY A 436 -30.03 -32.17 13.38
N ARG A 437 -29.16 -32.70 14.24
CA ARG A 437 -27.81 -32.16 14.46
C ARG A 437 -26.88 -32.38 13.26
N ILE A 438 -26.95 -33.55 12.61
CA ILE A 438 -26.18 -33.84 11.38
C ILE A 438 -26.64 -32.92 10.23
N MET A 439 -27.95 -32.69 10.05
CA MET A 439 -28.50 -31.80 9.03
C MET A 439 -28.12 -30.33 9.21
N ARG A 440 -27.70 -29.90 10.40
CA ARG A 440 -27.19 -28.54 10.61
C ARG A 440 -25.79 -28.32 10.04
N GLN A 441 -25.04 -29.39 9.80
CA GLN A 441 -23.67 -29.33 9.31
C GLN A 441 -23.63 -28.80 7.87
N PRO A 442 -22.64 -27.94 7.54
CA PRO A 442 -22.61 -27.22 6.26
C PRO A 442 -22.47 -28.17 5.06
N PHE A 443 -21.65 -29.22 5.17
CA PHE A 443 -21.48 -30.21 4.11
C PHE A 443 -22.78 -30.96 3.77
N ILE A 444 -23.55 -31.36 4.80
CA ILE A 444 -24.82 -32.07 4.58
C ILE A 444 -25.86 -31.14 3.94
N LYS A 445 -25.95 -29.89 4.39
CA LYS A 445 -26.81 -28.87 3.75
C LYS A 445 -26.47 -28.72 2.26
N PHE A 446 -25.18 -28.62 1.94
CA PHE A 446 -24.73 -28.51 0.56
C PHE A 446 -25.16 -29.70 -0.30
N ILE A 447 -24.99 -30.93 0.20
CA ILE A 447 -25.43 -32.15 -0.49
C ILE A 447 -26.94 -32.12 -0.72
N CYS A 448 -27.74 -31.86 0.31
CA CYS A 448 -29.19 -31.84 0.21
C CYS A 448 -29.69 -30.78 -0.79
N HIS A 449 -29.14 -29.55 -0.74
CA HIS A 449 -29.50 -28.51 -1.71
C HIS A 449 -29.09 -28.89 -3.15
N SER A 450 -27.90 -29.44 -3.34
CA SER A 450 -27.41 -29.84 -4.66
C SER A 450 -28.26 -30.94 -5.27
N ILE A 451 -28.64 -31.94 -4.48
CA ILE A 451 -29.41 -33.09 -4.94
C ILE A 451 -30.89 -32.74 -5.14
N SER A 452 -31.45 -31.86 -4.31
CA SER A 452 -32.75 -31.24 -4.54
C SER A 452 -32.79 -30.50 -5.88
N TYR A 453 -31.73 -29.76 -6.23
CA TYR A 453 -31.63 -29.08 -7.51
C TYR A 453 -31.50 -30.05 -8.70
N ILE A 454 -30.70 -31.10 -8.57
CA ILE A 454 -30.62 -32.17 -9.58
C ILE A 454 -31.98 -32.83 -9.78
N PHE A 455 -32.72 -33.12 -8.70
CA PHE A 455 -34.07 -33.67 -8.78
C PHE A 455 -35.03 -32.74 -9.53
N PHE A 456 -34.95 -31.43 -9.27
CA PHE A 456 -35.70 -30.44 -10.05
C PHE A 456 -35.37 -30.44 -11.54
N LEU A 457 -34.08 -30.55 -11.91
CA LEU A 457 -33.67 -30.68 -13.31
C LEU A 457 -34.21 -31.98 -13.94
N ILE A 458 -34.27 -33.08 -13.18
CA ILE A 458 -34.88 -34.33 -13.63
C ILE A 458 -36.38 -34.15 -13.87
N LEU A 459 -37.11 -33.45 -13.00
CA LEU A 459 -38.53 -33.15 -13.22
C LEU A 459 -38.74 -32.31 -14.48
N LEU A 460 -37.93 -31.28 -14.70
CA LEU A 460 -37.97 -30.49 -15.94
C LEU A 460 -37.68 -31.33 -17.18
N PHE A 461 -36.71 -32.24 -17.10
CA PHE A 461 -36.39 -33.16 -18.17
C PHE A 461 -37.55 -34.12 -18.47
N VAL A 462 -38.19 -34.68 -17.44
CA VAL A 462 -39.38 -35.54 -17.56
C VAL A 462 -40.54 -34.80 -18.24
N VAL A 463 -40.80 -33.55 -17.84
CA VAL A 463 -41.80 -32.69 -18.50
C VAL A 463 -41.42 -32.41 -19.95
N SER A 464 -40.14 -32.13 -20.22
CA SER A 464 -39.64 -31.88 -21.58
C SER A 464 -39.79 -33.11 -22.49
N LEU A 465 -39.69 -34.32 -21.93
CA LEU A 465 -39.93 -35.56 -22.67
C LEU A 465 -41.42 -35.89 -22.83
N ARG A 466 -42.33 -35.09 -22.26
CA ARG A 466 -43.78 -35.37 -22.19
C ARG A 466 -44.07 -36.79 -21.72
N ILE A 467 -43.25 -37.30 -20.78
CA ILE A 467 -43.49 -38.62 -20.19
C ILE A 467 -44.69 -38.47 -19.26
N ASP A 468 -45.85 -38.90 -19.75
CA ASP A 468 -47.05 -39.02 -18.94
C ASP A 468 -46.89 -40.19 -17.97
N PHE A 469 -46.27 -39.94 -16.81
CA PHE A 469 -46.16 -40.93 -15.73
C PHE A 469 -47.53 -41.51 -15.32
N GLY A 470 -48.60 -40.73 -15.49
CA GLY A 470 -49.98 -41.19 -15.36
C GLY A 470 -50.33 -42.32 -16.32
N LYS A 471 -50.03 -42.17 -17.62
CA LYS A 471 -50.25 -43.22 -18.64
C LYS A 471 -49.41 -44.48 -18.38
N LEU A 472 -48.18 -44.31 -17.89
CA LEU A 472 -47.28 -45.42 -17.58
C LEU A 472 -47.76 -46.25 -16.37
N LEU A 473 -48.33 -45.62 -15.34
CA LEU A 473 -48.71 -46.29 -14.10
C LEU A 473 -50.15 -46.82 -14.11
N SER A 474 -51.08 -46.13 -14.80
CA SER A 474 -52.49 -46.52 -14.81
C SER A 474 -52.85 -47.50 -15.94
N GLY A 475 -52.03 -47.61 -17.00
CA GLY A 475 -52.27 -48.51 -18.13
C GLY A 475 -53.58 -48.26 -18.90
N ILE A 476 -54.28 -47.14 -18.62
CA ILE A 476 -55.55 -46.78 -19.23
C ILE A 476 -55.28 -45.67 -20.26
N GLU A 477 -55.54 -45.98 -21.53
CA GLU A 477 -55.60 -45.00 -22.61
C GLU A 477 -56.85 -44.13 -22.43
N GLU A 478 -56.72 -42.99 -21.75
CA GLU A 478 -57.75 -41.94 -21.82
C GLU A 478 -57.60 -41.17 -23.14
N GLU A 479 -58.66 -41.21 -23.97
CA GLU A 479 -58.84 -40.35 -25.14
C GLU A 479 -58.80 -38.87 -24.71
N THR A 480 -57.69 -38.20 -24.99
CA THR A 480 -57.53 -36.77 -24.70
C THR A 480 -58.05 -35.97 -25.89
N ASN A 481 -59.34 -35.57 -25.83
CA ASN A 481 -59.87 -34.48 -26.65
C ASN A 481 -58.96 -33.26 -26.49
N GLU A 482 -58.52 -32.66 -27.60
CA GLU A 482 -57.63 -31.49 -27.65
C GLU A 482 -58.27 -30.25 -26.99
N ARG A 483 -58.23 -30.21 -25.66
CA ARG A 483 -58.62 -29.03 -24.88
C ARG A 483 -57.43 -28.07 -24.83
N ARG A 484 -57.66 -26.83 -25.26
CA ARG A 484 -56.69 -25.74 -25.13
C ARG A 484 -56.49 -25.45 -23.64
N GLY A 485 -55.32 -25.82 -23.10
CA GLY A 485 -55.00 -25.69 -21.67
C GLY A 485 -55.49 -26.87 -20.83
N PRO A 486 -54.85 -28.06 -20.91
CA PRO A 486 -55.14 -29.16 -20.00
C PRO A 486 -54.86 -28.76 -18.54
N PRO A 487 -55.55 -29.37 -17.56
CA PRO A 487 -55.23 -29.15 -16.15
C PRO A 487 -53.77 -29.54 -15.87
N PRO A 488 -53.09 -28.86 -14.93
CA PRO A 488 -51.67 -29.06 -14.72
C PRO A 488 -51.37 -30.48 -14.27
N ASN A 489 -50.36 -31.09 -14.89
CA ASN A 489 -49.89 -32.42 -14.54
C ASN A 489 -49.35 -32.42 -13.09
N PRO A 490 -49.53 -33.47 -12.27
CA PRO A 490 -48.87 -33.59 -10.96
C PRO A 490 -47.38 -33.20 -10.94
N VAL A 491 -46.64 -33.49 -12.03
CA VAL A 491 -45.24 -33.07 -12.18
C VAL A 491 -45.10 -31.55 -12.31
N GLU A 492 -45.98 -30.90 -13.07
CA GLU A 492 -46.02 -29.43 -13.20
C GLU A 492 -46.40 -28.76 -11.87
N ILE A 493 -47.33 -29.34 -11.11
CA ILE A 493 -47.67 -28.87 -9.76
C ILE A 493 -46.45 -28.93 -8.83
N ALA A 494 -45.70 -30.04 -8.86
CA ALA A 494 -44.46 -30.17 -8.08
C ALA A 494 -43.40 -29.13 -8.48
N ILE A 495 -43.26 -28.85 -9.78
CA ILE A 495 -42.38 -27.79 -10.30
C ILE A 495 -42.82 -26.41 -9.78
N MET A 496 -44.12 -26.12 -9.80
CA MET A 496 -44.66 -24.83 -9.30
C MET A 496 -44.34 -24.61 -7.81
N PHE A 497 -44.49 -25.65 -6.97
CA PHE A 497 -44.07 -25.56 -5.57
C PHE A 497 -42.56 -25.32 -5.42
N TYR A 498 -41.75 -25.97 -6.25
CA TYR A 498 -40.30 -25.79 -6.22
C TYR A 498 -39.89 -24.36 -6.60
N VAL A 499 -40.49 -23.83 -7.67
CA VAL A 499 -40.27 -22.45 -8.13
C VAL A 499 -40.70 -21.44 -7.07
N ALA A 500 -41.85 -21.63 -6.42
CA ALA A 500 -42.27 -20.78 -5.31
C ALA A 500 -41.27 -20.80 -4.15
N GLY A 501 -40.71 -21.97 -3.83
CA GLY A 501 -39.65 -22.13 -2.84
C GLY A 501 -38.37 -21.39 -3.20
N PHE A 502 -37.96 -21.42 -4.47
CA PHE A 502 -36.81 -20.66 -4.97
C PHE A 502 -37.02 -19.16 -4.89
N ILE A 503 -38.18 -18.66 -5.34
CA ILE A 503 -38.53 -17.24 -5.25
C ILE A 503 -38.46 -16.78 -3.79
N TRP A 504 -39.01 -17.57 -2.86
CA TRP A 504 -38.95 -17.27 -1.44
C TRP A 504 -37.52 -17.24 -0.88
N ALA A 505 -36.66 -18.17 -1.33
CA ALA A 505 -35.26 -18.19 -0.95
C ALA A 505 -34.49 -16.95 -1.44
N GLU A 506 -34.70 -16.55 -2.70
CA GLU A 506 -34.11 -15.34 -3.28
C GLU A 506 -34.58 -14.06 -2.58
N ILE A 507 -35.89 -13.96 -2.27
CA ILE A 507 -36.43 -12.83 -1.49
C ILE A 507 -35.72 -12.72 -0.12
N LYS A 508 -35.52 -13.86 0.57
CA LYS A 508 -34.80 -13.88 1.85
C LYS A 508 -33.33 -13.45 1.70
N GLN A 509 -32.65 -13.90 0.65
CA GLN A 509 -31.26 -13.53 0.38
C GLN A 509 -31.13 -12.04 0.06
N LEU A 510 -32.03 -11.51 -0.78
CA LEU A 510 -32.09 -10.10 -1.12
C LEU A 510 -32.33 -9.24 0.13
N TYR A 511 -33.31 -9.62 0.95
CA TYR A 511 -33.62 -8.93 2.21
C TYR A 511 -32.41 -8.89 3.15
N GLY A 512 -31.69 -10.02 3.29
CA GLY A 512 -30.47 -10.09 4.09
C GLY A 512 -29.32 -9.24 3.54
N THR A 513 -29.22 -9.09 2.22
CA THR A 513 -28.21 -8.25 1.56
C THR A 513 -28.54 -6.78 1.71
N PHE A 514 -29.80 -6.40 1.49
CA PHE A 514 -30.29 -5.04 1.63
C PHE A 514 -30.10 -4.52 3.05
N ARG A 515 -30.47 -5.31 4.07
CA ARG A 515 -30.25 -4.96 5.48
C ARG A 515 -28.78 -4.66 5.78
N LYS A 516 -27.86 -5.50 5.32
CA LYS A 516 -26.41 -5.28 5.50
C LYS A 516 -25.91 -4.02 4.79
N SER A 517 -26.47 -3.71 3.61
CA SER A 517 -26.13 -2.48 2.87
C SER A 517 -26.62 -1.23 3.58
N CYS A 518 -27.82 -1.25 4.18
CA CYS A 518 -28.36 -0.14 4.97
C CYS A 518 -27.55 0.08 6.26
N ASP A 519 -27.20 -0.99 6.97
CA ASP A 519 -26.37 -0.90 8.19
C ASP A 519 -24.97 -0.33 7.90
N GLN A 520 -24.45 -0.49 6.68
CA GLN A 520 -23.17 0.10 6.23
C GLN A 520 -23.30 1.53 5.70
N SER A 521 -24.47 1.92 5.17
CA SER A 521 -24.74 3.28 4.67
C SER A 521 -25.13 4.27 5.78
N GLY A 522 -25.49 3.77 6.97
CA GLY A 522 -25.80 4.58 8.15
C GLY A 522 -24.60 4.93 9.03
N ARG A 523 -23.38 4.62 8.60
CA ARG A 523 -22.12 4.96 9.28
C ARG A 523 -21.27 5.88 8.43
#